data_AF-W7AIJ9-F1
#
_entry.id   AF-W7AIJ9-F1
#
_cell.length_a   1.000
_cell.length_b   1.000
_cell.length_c   1.000
_cell.angle_alpha   90.00
_cell.angle_beta   90.00
_cell.angle_gamma   90.00
#
_symmetry.space_group_name_H-M   'P 1'
#
loop_
_entity.id
_entity.type
_entity.pdbx_description
1 polymer ?
#
loop_
_entity_poly.entity_id
_entity_poly.type
_entity_poly.pdbx_seq_one_letter_code
_entity_poly.pdbx_strand_id
1 'polypeptide(L)'
;MKYILGFFVIKRKFNVRTYRKRRTFPSMTLVLDLDETLIYCTKKKIYDYQKEVDVLINGKYISLYVCKRPYIDLFFSVLYPYYEIIIFTTSIKSYADTVLNIMDVDHYIDKKFYREDCYEMNGKVYIKNLVNIKKEISKMILIDDSNASGFKYPDNFFQIKKWQGEMNDTELLDIIPFFLNLRKVGDIRSICSFKAKSQKDIANLLTTAPAKHINYLNDNLSQSLYPQSLAFQAINYLKIFMSKFRYARKKKQWNELGKKINNKMKSYPYSLSKLKGSSDDDEYKKKREKMLRRKLHY
;
A
#
# COMPACT_ATOMS: atom_id res chain seq x y z
N MET A 1 32.34 -21.27 -21.28
CA MET A 1 30.95 -21.72 -21.09
C MET A 1 30.76 -22.16 -19.64
N LYS A 2 29.69 -21.64 -19.01
CA LYS A 2 28.89 -22.22 -17.91
C LYS A 2 29.46 -22.30 -16.47
N TYR A 3 29.23 -21.19 -15.75
CA TYR A 3 28.51 -21.06 -14.46
C TYR A 3 28.66 -22.16 -13.39
N ILE A 4 29.55 -21.97 -12.40
CA ILE A 4 29.49 -22.65 -11.08
C ILE A 4 29.81 -21.67 -9.91
N LEU A 5 29.24 -20.46 -9.89
CA LEU A 5 29.46 -19.52 -8.77
C LEU A 5 28.19 -18.74 -8.35
N GLY A 6 27.01 -19.35 -8.56
CA GLY A 6 25.72 -18.68 -8.46
C GLY A 6 24.97 -18.72 -7.12
N PHE A 7 25.40 -19.49 -6.10
CA PHE A 7 24.51 -19.77 -4.96
C PHE A 7 25.02 -19.41 -3.55
N PHE A 8 26.23 -18.85 -3.38
CA PHE A 8 26.82 -18.70 -2.03
C PHE A 8 27.15 -17.29 -1.52
N VAL A 9 26.82 -16.20 -2.24
CA VAL A 9 27.25 -14.84 -1.82
C VAL A 9 26.13 -13.88 -1.38
N ILE A 10 24.85 -14.25 -1.44
CA ILE A 10 23.74 -13.40 -0.94
C ILE A 10 23.24 -13.88 0.43
N LYS A 11 24.14 -14.07 1.40
CA LYS A 11 23.77 -14.28 2.82
C LYS A 11 24.46 -13.37 3.82
N ARG A 12 25.29 -12.40 3.39
CA ARG A 12 26.00 -11.47 4.28
C ARG A 12 26.14 -10.07 3.68
N LYS A 13 25.06 -9.27 3.64
CA LYS A 13 25.14 -7.77 3.68
C LYS A 13 23.81 -7.00 3.76
N PHE A 14 22.71 -7.60 4.22
CA PHE A 14 21.49 -6.83 4.56
C PHE A 14 20.98 -7.20 5.94
N ASN A 15 21.65 -6.68 6.97
CA ASN A 15 21.11 -6.70 8.33
C ASN A 15 20.10 -5.56 8.47
N VAL A 16 18.98 -5.66 7.75
CA VAL A 16 17.77 -4.94 8.16
C VAL A 16 17.39 -5.61 9.48
N ARG A 17 17.48 -4.92 10.61
CA ARG A 17 16.80 -5.40 11.83
C ARG A 17 15.31 -5.47 11.49
N THR A 18 14.84 -6.65 11.12
CA THR A 18 13.51 -6.94 10.57
C THR A 18 12.44 -6.59 11.59
N TYR A 19 12.67 -6.97 12.84
CA TYR A 19 11.76 -6.69 13.94
C TYR A 19 12.48 -5.95 15.07
N ARG A 20 11.90 -4.84 15.51
CA ARG A 20 12.25 -4.18 16.78
C ARG A 20 10.97 -4.02 17.58
N LYS A 21 10.85 -4.80 18.66
CA LYS A 21 9.74 -4.69 19.61
C LYS A 21 9.55 -3.22 20.02
N ARG A 22 8.32 -2.72 19.90
CA ARG A 22 8.02 -1.32 20.21
C ARG A 22 8.24 -1.05 21.70
N ARG A 23 8.78 0.14 22.01
CA ARG A 23 8.90 0.65 23.38
C ARG A 23 7.62 1.33 23.86
N THR A 24 6.82 1.84 22.93
CA THR A 24 5.59 2.58 23.19
C THR A 24 4.49 2.09 22.26
N PHE A 25 3.25 2.15 22.73
CA PHE A 25 2.11 1.81 21.90
C PHE A 25 1.89 2.89 20.82
N PRO A 26 1.69 2.49 19.54
CA PRO A 26 1.50 3.44 18.45
C PRO A 26 0.13 4.12 18.52
N SER A 27 0.07 5.40 18.14
CA SER A 27 -1.18 6.17 18.13
C SER A 27 -2.05 5.95 16.90
N MET A 28 -1.48 5.41 15.81
CA MET A 28 -2.21 5.07 14.59
C MET A 28 -2.53 3.58 14.56
N THR A 29 -3.64 3.22 13.93
CA THR A 29 -4.05 1.82 13.71
C THR A 29 -4.18 1.57 12.21
N LEU A 30 -3.53 0.51 11.73
CA LEU A 30 -3.59 0.07 10.34
C LEU A 30 -4.28 -1.29 10.30
N VAL A 31 -5.49 -1.32 9.77
CA VAL A 31 -6.29 -2.53 9.58
C VAL A 31 -6.12 -2.96 8.14
N LEU A 32 -5.66 -4.19 7.92
CA LEU A 32 -5.33 -4.73 6.61
C LEU A 32 -6.18 -5.95 6.34
N ASP A 33 -6.76 -6.02 5.14
CA ASP A 33 -7.20 -7.28 4.59
C ASP A 33 -6.02 -8.21 4.25
N LEU A 34 -6.31 -9.48 4.00
CA LEU A 34 -5.33 -10.51 3.71
C LEU A 34 -5.31 -10.88 2.22
N ASP A 35 -6.38 -11.52 1.74
CA ASP A 35 -6.49 -12.09 0.41
C ASP A 35 -6.53 -10.98 -0.65
N GLU A 36 -5.72 -11.10 -1.71
CA GLU A 36 -5.56 -10.11 -2.79
C GLU A 36 -5.11 -8.69 -2.37
N THR A 37 -4.89 -8.48 -1.07
CA THR A 37 -4.30 -7.29 -0.47
C THR A 37 -2.82 -7.52 -0.12
N LEU A 38 -2.52 -8.55 0.69
CA LEU A 38 -1.16 -8.90 1.15
C LEU A 38 -0.63 -10.19 0.51
N ILE A 39 -1.53 -11.08 0.11
CA ILE A 39 -1.21 -12.39 -0.46
C ILE A 39 -2.06 -12.64 -1.70
N TYR A 40 -1.71 -13.71 -2.42
CA TYR A 40 -2.58 -14.28 -3.42
C TYR A 40 -2.63 -15.79 -3.23
N CYS A 41 -3.84 -16.33 -3.10
CA CYS A 41 -4.10 -17.72 -2.75
C CYS A 41 -5.03 -18.37 -3.77
N THR A 42 -4.72 -19.60 -4.16
CA THR A 42 -5.41 -20.32 -5.24
C THR A 42 -5.51 -21.81 -4.93
N LYS A 43 -6.52 -22.49 -5.48
CA LYS A 43 -6.70 -23.95 -5.32
C LYS A 43 -5.78 -24.79 -6.19
N LYS A 44 -5.28 -24.21 -7.29
CA LYS A 44 -4.34 -24.85 -8.22
C LYS A 44 -3.15 -23.94 -8.37
N LYS A 45 -1.95 -24.51 -8.50
CA LYS A 45 -0.74 -23.74 -8.74
C LYS A 45 -0.85 -22.99 -10.07
N ILE A 46 -0.79 -21.67 -10.02
CA ILE A 46 -0.80 -20.77 -11.19
C ILE A 46 0.62 -20.27 -11.48
N TYR A 47 1.39 -20.02 -10.43
CA TYR A 47 2.75 -19.50 -10.54
C TYR A 47 3.78 -20.40 -9.85
N ASP A 48 4.97 -20.48 -10.42
CA ASP A 48 6.05 -21.32 -9.89
C ASP A 48 6.48 -20.94 -8.47
N TYR A 49 6.37 -19.65 -8.14
CA TYR A 49 6.72 -19.07 -6.83
C TYR A 49 5.63 -19.18 -5.78
N GLN A 50 4.46 -19.77 -6.10
CA GLN A 50 3.50 -20.12 -5.06
C GLN A 50 3.98 -21.32 -4.26
N LYS A 51 3.86 -21.21 -2.94
CA LYS A 51 4.11 -22.28 -1.99
C LYS A 51 2.82 -23.05 -1.76
N GLU A 52 2.93 -24.37 -1.74
CA GLU A 52 1.86 -25.24 -1.29
C GLU A 52 1.70 -25.17 0.23
N VAL A 53 0.46 -25.10 0.68
CA VAL A 53 0.07 -24.91 2.08
C VAL A 53 -1.15 -25.77 2.37
N ASP A 54 -1.03 -26.67 3.34
CA ASP A 54 -2.16 -27.46 3.81
C ASP A 54 -2.90 -26.72 4.93
N VAL A 55 -4.18 -26.43 4.70
CA VAL A 55 -5.03 -25.71 5.64
C VAL A 55 -6.13 -26.62 6.15
N LEU A 56 -6.32 -26.64 7.47
CA LEU A 56 -7.44 -27.34 8.10
C LEU A 56 -8.73 -26.53 7.97
N ILE A 57 -9.68 -27.02 7.17
CA ILE A 57 -11.00 -26.41 6.98
C ILE A 57 -12.07 -27.46 7.28
N ASN A 58 -12.92 -27.19 8.28
CA ASN A 58 -14.01 -28.09 8.68
C ASN A 58 -13.55 -29.54 8.92
N GLY A 59 -12.40 -29.72 9.58
CA GLY A 59 -11.84 -31.04 9.90
C GLY A 59 -11.13 -31.74 8.74
N LYS A 60 -11.02 -31.12 7.55
CA LYS A 60 -10.31 -31.67 6.40
C LYS A 60 -9.15 -30.77 6.01
N TYR A 61 -8.00 -31.38 5.69
CA TYR A 61 -6.88 -30.65 5.10
C TYR A 61 -7.16 -30.39 3.63
N ILE A 62 -6.98 -29.12 3.23
CA ILE A 62 -7.10 -28.66 1.85
C ILE A 62 -5.78 -27.99 1.48
N SER A 63 -5.14 -28.52 0.43
CA SER A 63 -3.91 -27.94 -0.13
C SER A 63 -4.25 -26.72 -0.98
N LEU A 64 -3.59 -25.60 -0.69
CA LEU A 64 -3.72 -24.32 -1.36
C LEU A 64 -2.33 -23.83 -1.82
N TYR A 65 -2.31 -22.96 -2.82
CA TYR A 65 -1.08 -22.38 -3.37
C TYR A 65 -1.05 -20.87 -3.11
N VAL A 66 -0.07 -20.42 -2.34
CA VAL A 66 0.00 -19.06 -1.80
C VAL A 66 1.31 -18.36 -2.16
N CYS A 67 1.26 -17.09 -2.53
CA CYS A 67 2.44 -16.23 -2.70
C CYS A 67 2.29 -14.88 -1.97
N LYS A 68 3.43 -14.26 -1.63
CA LYS A 68 3.47 -12.94 -0.98
C LYS A 68 3.41 -11.81 -1.98
N ARG A 69 2.64 -10.77 -1.67
CA ARG A 69 2.70 -9.52 -2.42
C ARG A 69 4.11 -8.91 -2.30
N PRO A 70 4.72 -8.46 -3.40
CA PRO A 70 6.01 -7.80 -3.36
C PRO A 70 6.03 -6.66 -2.32
N TYR A 71 7.19 -6.49 -1.67
CA TYR A 71 7.46 -5.43 -0.69
C TYR A 71 6.70 -5.51 0.65
N ILE A 72 5.94 -6.57 0.94
CA ILE A 72 5.23 -6.75 2.22
C ILE A 72 6.14 -6.60 3.45
N ASP A 73 7.34 -7.22 3.44
CA ASP A 73 8.29 -7.14 4.55
C ASP A 73 8.81 -5.71 4.74
N LEU A 74 9.05 -4.99 3.64
CA LEU A 74 9.48 -3.60 3.68
C LEU A 74 8.36 -2.70 4.21
N PHE A 75 7.14 -2.88 3.71
CA PHE A 75 5.94 -2.18 4.14
C PHE A 75 5.75 -2.30 5.65
N PHE A 76 5.75 -3.54 6.17
CA PHE A 76 5.64 -3.77 7.60
C PHE A 76 6.82 -3.20 8.38
N SER A 77 8.07 -3.45 7.96
CA SER A 77 9.25 -2.94 8.69
C SER A 77 9.28 -1.42 8.82
N VAL A 78 8.70 -0.69 7.86
CA VAL A 78 8.65 0.77 7.85
C VAL A 78 7.49 1.32 8.66
N LEU A 79 6.32 0.67 8.62
CA LEU A 79 5.11 1.15 9.31
C LEU A 79 4.98 0.63 10.75
N TYR A 80 5.52 -0.54 11.07
CA TYR A 80 5.43 -1.18 12.37
C TYR A 80 5.80 -0.28 13.56
N PRO A 81 6.85 0.57 13.49
CA PRO A 81 7.18 1.48 14.59
C PRO A 81 6.11 2.54 14.90
N TYR A 82 5.14 2.74 14.00
CA TYR A 82 4.22 3.87 14.01
C TYR A 82 2.75 3.49 14.01
N TYR A 83 2.44 2.27 13.63
CA TYR A 83 1.09 1.74 13.50
C TYR A 83 0.92 0.49 14.35
N GLU A 84 -0.19 0.37 15.04
CA GLU A 84 -0.71 -0.94 15.47
C GLU A 84 -1.21 -1.63 14.22
N ILE A 85 -0.66 -2.81 13.93
CA ILE A 85 -0.94 -3.54 12.71
C ILE A 85 -1.95 -4.63 13.02
N ILE A 86 -3.10 -4.57 12.38
CA ILE A 86 -4.22 -5.47 12.60
C ILE A 86 -4.56 -6.13 11.28
N ILE A 87 -4.63 -7.45 11.26
CA ILE A 87 -5.27 -8.17 10.16
C ILE A 87 -6.76 -8.26 10.48
N PHE A 88 -7.60 -7.85 9.54
CA PHE A 88 -9.04 -8.07 9.60
C PHE A 88 -9.48 -8.65 8.27
N THR A 89 -9.59 -9.97 8.20
CA THR A 89 -9.92 -10.72 6.99
C THR A 89 -11.35 -11.27 7.06
N THR A 90 -11.99 -11.43 5.90
CA THR A 90 -13.25 -12.17 5.80
C THR A 90 -13.03 -13.67 5.69
N SER A 91 -11.79 -14.16 5.80
CA SER A 91 -11.41 -15.58 5.81
C SER A 91 -11.45 -16.19 7.21
N ILE A 92 -11.64 -17.51 7.30
CA ILE A 92 -11.67 -18.24 8.58
C ILE A 92 -10.30 -18.21 9.27
N LYS A 93 -10.32 -18.33 10.60
CA LYS A 93 -9.11 -18.33 11.43
C LYS A 93 -8.04 -19.33 11.03
N SER A 94 -8.41 -20.60 10.82
CA SER A 94 -7.45 -21.67 10.52
C SER A 94 -6.65 -21.41 9.24
N TYR A 95 -7.32 -20.85 8.23
CA TYR A 95 -6.70 -20.41 6.99
C TYR A 95 -5.75 -19.24 7.23
N ALA A 96 -6.25 -18.15 7.79
CA ALA A 96 -5.49 -16.92 7.94
C ALA A 96 -4.24 -17.14 8.81
N ASP A 97 -4.36 -17.86 9.93
CA ASP A 97 -3.21 -18.16 10.79
C ASP A 97 -2.15 -19.00 10.08
N THR A 98 -2.56 -20.05 9.36
CA THR A 98 -1.62 -20.91 8.62
C THR A 98 -0.87 -20.11 7.57
N VAL A 99 -1.59 -19.29 6.81
CA VAL A 99 -0.99 -18.46 5.76
C VAL A 99 -0.04 -17.43 6.36
N LEU A 100 -0.48 -16.63 7.34
CA LEU A 100 0.36 -15.58 7.96
C LEU A 100 1.66 -16.13 8.56
N ASN A 101 1.61 -17.34 9.11
CA ASN A 101 2.78 -18.04 9.65
C ASN A 101 3.78 -18.45 8.55
N ILE A 102 3.30 -19.12 7.50
CA ILE A 102 4.15 -19.54 6.35
C ILE A 102 4.74 -18.35 5.60
N MET A 103 3.98 -17.27 5.62
CA MET A 103 4.35 -15.97 5.10
C MET A 103 5.35 -15.24 5.99
N ASP A 104 5.73 -15.74 7.16
CA ASP A 104 6.70 -15.12 8.07
C ASP A 104 6.50 -13.60 8.26
N VAL A 105 5.23 -13.20 8.44
CA VAL A 105 4.87 -11.80 8.74
C VAL A 105 4.16 -11.66 10.08
N ASP A 106 3.89 -12.79 10.75
CA ASP A 106 3.13 -12.85 11.99
C ASP A 106 3.72 -11.97 13.10
N HIS A 107 5.06 -11.89 13.14
CA HIS A 107 5.79 -11.09 14.11
C HIS A 107 5.54 -9.57 13.99
N TYR A 108 5.00 -9.07 12.87
CA TYR A 108 4.60 -7.67 12.74
C TYR A 108 3.15 -7.40 13.18
N ILE A 109 2.35 -8.44 13.40
CA ILE A 109 0.90 -8.33 13.59
C ILE A 109 0.58 -8.26 15.08
N ASP A 110 -0.19 -7.25 15.46
CA ASP A 110 -0.56 -7.02 16.87
C ASP A 110 -1.88 -7.70 17.24
N LYS A 111 -2.84 -7.71 16.31
CA LYS A 111 -4.15 -8.38 16.49
C LYS A 111 -4.63 -8.95 15.16
N LYS A 112 -5.48 -9.97 15.24
CA LYS A 112 -6.11 -10.62 14.10
C LYS A 112 -7.60 -10.74 14.37
N PHE A 113 -8.39 -10.39 13.36
CA PHE A 113 -9.83 -10.56 13.30
C PHE A 113 -10.14 -11.31 12.02
N TYR A 114 -11.08 -12.23 12.10
CA TYR A 114 -11.37 -13.21 11.06
C TYR A 114 -12.84 -13.10 10.63
N ARG A 115 -13.30 -14.05 9.81
CA ARG A 115 -14.70 -14.13 9.37
C ARG A 115 -15.67 -14.10 10.54
N GLU A 116 -15.35 -14.83 11.61
CA GLU A 116 -16.20 -14.97 12.80
C GLU A 116 -16.36 -13.64 13.57
N ASP A 117 -15.46 -12.68 13.35
CA ASP A 117 -15.51 -11.33 13.95
C ASP A 117 -16.24 -10.31 13.06
N CYS A 118 -16.60 -10.69 11.83
CA CYS A 118 -17.35 -9.84 10.92
C CYS A 118 -18.84 -9.83 11.29
N TYR A 119 -19.53 -8.73 10.97
CA TYR A 119 -20.99 -8.74 10.95
C TYR A 119 -21.46 -9.37 9.65
N GLU A 120 -22.14 -10.51 9.75
CA GLU A 120 -22.68 -11.24 8.61
C GLU A 120 -24.05 -10.68 8.20
N MET A 121 -24.19 -10.34 6.92
CA MET A 121 -25.45 -9.94 6.30
C MET A 121 -25.85 -10.96 5.24
N ASN A 122 -27.09 -11.46 5.36
CA ASN A 122 -27.73 -12.37 4.40
C ASN A 122 -26.91 -13.63 4.09
N GLY A 123 -26.10 -14.12 5.03
CA GLY A 123 -25.29 -15.33 4.87
C GLY A 123 -24.18 -15.27 3.82
N LYS A 124 -23.88 -14.08 3.28
CA LYS A 124 -22.98 -13.92 2.12
C LYS A 124 -22.06 -12.71 2.20
N VAL A 125 -22.46 -11.66 2.91
CA VAL A 125 -21.71 -10.40 2.98
C VAL A 125 -21.13 -10.27 4.39
N TYR A 126 -19.82 -10.15 4.48
CA TYR A 126 -19.11 -9.98 5.75
C TYR A 126 -18.62 -8.54 5.89
N ILE A 127 -19.09 -7.84 6.92
CA ILE A 127 -18.75 -6.44 7.16
C ILE A 127 -17.75 -6.33 8.31
N LYS A 128 -16.62 -5.67 8.03
CA LYS A 128 -15.56 -5.39 9.00
C LYS A 128 -15.95 -4.22 9.90
N ASN A 129 -16.39 -4.53 11.12
CA ASN A 129 -16.82 -3.52 12.07
C ASN A 129 -15.62 -2.91 12.82
N LEU A 130 -15.13 -1.74 12.39
CA LEU A 130 -13.98 -1.08 13.01
C LEU A 130 -14.17 -0.73 14.49
N VAL A 131 -15.41 -0.51 14.92
CA VAL A 131 -15.72 -0.18 16.33
C VAL A 131 -15.53 -1.39 17.26
N ASN A 132 -15.56 -2.62 16.73
CA ASN A 132 -15.20 -3.82 17.49
C ASN A 132 -13.70 -3.83 17.86
N ILE A 133 -12.87 -3.12 17.10
CA ILE A 133 -11.44 -3.01 17.36
C ILE A 133 -11.19 -1.92 18.41
N LYS A 134 -11.71 -0.70 18.19
CA LYS A 134 -11.61 0.46 19.10
C LYS A 134 -12.79 1.40 18.92
N LYS A 135 -13.23 2.04 20.02
CA LYS A 135 -14.28 3.08 20.00
C LYS A 135 -13.90 4.30 19.14
N GLU A 136 -12.68 4.80 19.30
CA GLU A 136 -12.17 5.95 18.57
C GLU A 136 -11.48 5.53 17.27
N ILE A 137 -12.04 5.93 16.12
CA ILE A 137 -11.56 5.54 14.79
C ILE A 137 -10.88 6.67 14.01
N SER A 138 -10.75 7.88 14.56
CA SER A 138 -10.08 9.03 13.88
C SER A 138 -8.63 8.76 13.47
N LYS A 139 -7.99 7.72 14.03
CA LYS A 139 -6.62 7.29 13.74
C LYS A 139 -6.52 5.88 13.14
N MET A 140 -7.63 5.31 12.71
CA MET A 140 -7.71 3.95 12.17
C MET A 140 -7.94 3.98 10.67
N ILE A 141 -7.13 3.26 9.89
CA ILE A 141 -7.33 3.13 8.43
C ILE A 141 -7.52 1.66 8.09
N LEU A 142 -8.58 1.34 7.36
CA LEU A 142 -8.84 0.05 6.73
C LEU A 142 -8.31 0.05 5.30
N ILE A 143 -7.44 -0.89 4.97
CA ILE A 143 -6.95 -1.16 3.62
C ILE A 143 -7.52 -2.49 3.15
N ASP A 144 -8.20 -2.45 2.01
CA ASP A 144 -8.84 -3.61 1.38
C ASP A 144 -8.91 -3.37 -0.14
N ASP A 145 -8.86 -4.42 -0.95
CA ASP A 145 -9.07 -4.31 -2.39
C ASP A 145 -10.56 -4.23 -2.74
N SER A 146 -11.41 -4.85 -1.91
CA SER A 146 -12.85 -4.86 -2.08
C SER A 146 -13.48 -3.53 -1.68
N ASN A 147 -14.13 -2.88 -2.64
CA ASN A 147 -14.96 -1.69 -2.39
C ASN A 147 -16.03 -1.92 -1.32
N ALA A 148 -16.50 -3.17 -1.19
CA ALA A 148 -17.56 -3.49 -0.25
C ALA A 148 -17.15 -3.28 1.21
N SER A 149 -15.87 -3.48 1.53
CA SER A 149 -15.31 -3.28 2.86
C SER A 149 -15.36 -1.82 3.31
N GLY A 150 -15.41 -0.88 2.36
CA GLY A 150 -15.49 0.55 2.63
C GLY A 150 -16.89 1.07 2.95
N PHE A 151 -17.97 0.32 2.68
CA PHE A 151 -19.33 0.87 2.75
C PHE A 151 -19.73 1.40 4.13
N LYS A 152 -19.34 0.71 5.20
CA LYS A 152 -19.70 1.11 6.58
C LYS A 152 -18.85 2.25 7.11
N TYR A 153 -17.59 2.33 6.69
CA TYR A 153 -16.63 3.35 7.15
C TYR A 153 -15.86 3.96 5.98
N PRO A 154 -16.53 4.66 5.05
CA PRO A 154 -15.91 5.18 3.84
C PRO A 154 -14.77 6.16 4.14
N ASP A 155 -14.91 6.94 5.21
CA ASP A 155 -13.88 7.90 5.63
C ASP A 155 -12.70 7.25 6.35
N ASN A 156 -12.77 5.96 6.69
CA ASN A 156 -11.64 5.21 7.24
C ASN A 156 -11.05 4.25 6.20
N PHE A 157 -11.57 4.26 4.97
CA PHE A 157 -11.24 3.28 3.95
C PHE A 157 -10.17 3.80 2.98
N PHE A 158 -9.17 2.95 2.72
CA PHE A 158 -8.20 3.14 1.65
C PHE A 158 -8.27 1.91 0.73
N GLN A 159 -8.98 2.07 -0.40
CA GLN A 159 -8.96 1.04 -1.42
C GLN A 159 -7.55 0.87 -2.00
N ILE A 160 -7.00 -0.33 -1.91
CA ILE A 160 -5.75 -0.74 -2.54
C ILE A 160 -6.05 -1.47 -3.86
N LYS A 161 -5.09 -1.45 -4.80
CA LYS A 161 -5.20 -2.26 -6.01
C LYS A 161 -5.21 -3.75 -5.64
N LYS A 162 -6.23 -4.47 -6.12
CA LYS A 162 -6.29 -5.94 -6.09
C LYS A 162 -5.01 -6.54 -6.68
N TRP A 163 -4.45 -7.55 -6.02
CA TRP A 163 -3.25 -8.23 -6.46
C TRP A 163 -3.51 -9.71 -6.74
N GLN A 164 -3.10 -10.18 -7.91
CA GLN A 164 -3.38 -11.53 -8.38
C GLN A 164 -2.11 -12.34 -8.59
N GLY A 165 -1.04 -11.98 -7.87
CA GLY A 165 0.22 -12.72 -7.87
C GLY A 165 1.35 -12.06 -8.67
N GLU A 166 1.12 -10.97 -9.38
CA GLU A 166 2.10 -10.37 -10.29
C GLU A 166 3.33 -9.80 -9.56
N MET A 167 4.53 -10.30 -9.88
CA MET A 167 5.76 -9.94 -9.16
C MET A 167 6.35 -8.57 -9.52
N ASN A 168 5.84 -7.92 -10.57
CA ASN A 168 6.16 -6.52 -10.91
C ASN A 168 5.29 -5.50 -10.15
N ASP A 169 4.36 -5.96 -9.29
CA ASP A 169 3.56 -5.07 -8.44
C ASP A 169 4.43 -4.26 -7.48
N THR A 170 4.17 -2.96 -7.38
CA THR A 170 4.86 -2.03 -6.46
C THR A 170 3.90 -1.34 -5.49
N GLU A 171 2.63 -1.74 -5.44
CA GLU A 171 1.59 -0.96 -4.75
C GLU A 171 1.91 -0.78 -3.26
N LEU A 172 2.32 -1.87 -2.57
CA LEU A 172 2.71 -1.80 -1.16
C LEU A 172 3.93 -0.90 -0.94
N LEU A 173 4.87 -0.84 -1.88
CA LEU A 173 6.01 0.08 -1.81
C LEU A 173 5.52 1.53 -1.99
N ASP A 174 4.67 1.76 -2.98
CA ASP A 174 4.26 3.08 -3.41
C ASP A 174 3.42 3.79 -2.35
N ILE A 175 2.58 3.06 -1.60
CA ILE A 175 1.72 3.63 -0.56
C ILE A 175 2.45 3.95 0.76
N ILE A 176 3.67 3.46 1.00
CA ILE A 176 4.42 3.71 2.25
C ILE A 176 4.51 5.20 2.60
N PRO A 177 4.92 6.11 1.68
CA PRO A 177 5.06 7.53 2.01
C PRO A 177 3.73 8.19 2.38
N PHE A 178 2.60 7.71 1.85
CA PHE A 178 1.27 8.17 2.22
C PHE A 178 1.00 7.89 3.72
N PHE A 179 1.14 6.64 4.14
CA PHE A 179 0.93 6.25 5.54
C PHE A 179 1.92 6.93 6.50
N LEU A 180 3.19 7.08 6.11
CA LEU A 180 4.15 7.81 6.95
C LEU A 180 3.75 9.27 7.20
N ASN A 181 3.00 9.89 6.30
CA ASN A 181 2.52 11.26 6.47
C ASN A 181 1.17 11.34 7.19
N LEU A 182 0.27 10.35 7.03
CA LEU A 182 -1.01 10.32 7.75
C LEU A 182 -0.85 10.38 9.27
N ARG A 183 0.26 9.88 9.81
CA ARG A 183 0.62 9.99 11.23
C ARG A 183 0.61 11.41 11.80
N LYS A 184 0.78 12.41 10.94
CA LYS A 184 0.82 13.84 11.33
C LYS A 184 -0.57 14.48 11.35
N VAL A 185 -1.58 13.80 10.81
CA VAL A 185 -2.94 14.31 10.69
C VAL A 185 -3.71 13.97 11.95
N GLY A 186 -4.41 14.95 12.55
CA GLY A 186 -5.22 14.77 13.77
C GLY A 186 -6.33 13.73 13.61
N ASP A 187 -7.07 13.80 12.51
CA ASP A 187 -8.12 12.84 12.15
C ASP A 187 -7.99 12.45 10.67
N ILE A 188 -7.73 11.17 10.40
CA ILE A 188 -7.47 10.66 9.04
C ILE A 188 -8.72 10.69 8.16
N ARG A 189 -9.92 10.74 8.75
CA ARG A 189 -11.19 10.79 8.02
C ARG A 189 -11.30 12.04 7.17
N SER A 190 -10.69 13.12 7.64
CA SER A 190 -10.53 14.36 6.88
C SER A 190 -9.69 14.21 5.61
N ILE A 191 -8.91 13.14 5.45
CA ILE A 191 -8.09 12.85 4.25
C ILE A 191 -8.76 11.81 3.37
N CYS A 192 -9.19 10.69 3.95
CA CYS A 192 -9.77 9.60 3.17
C CYS A 192 -11.10 9.99 2.51
N SER A 193 -11.90 10.85 3.17
CA SER A 193 -13.12 11.42 2.57
C SER A 193 -12.86 12.23 1.29
N PHE A 194 -11.66 12.78 1.08
CA PHE A 194 -11.33 13.48 -0.18
C PHE A 194 -11.30 12.55 -1.39
N LYS A 195 -11.04 11.25 -1.19
CA LYS A 195 -10.98 10.26 -2.26
C LYS A 195 -12.36 10.05 -2.91
N ALA A 196 -13.43 10.29 -2.16
CA ALA A 196 -14.81 10.21 -2.62
C ALA A 196 -15.34 11.53 -3.21
N LYS A 197 -14.57 12.63 -3.14
CA LYS A 197 -15.00 13.95 -3.64
C LYS A 197 -14.72 14.08 -5.13
N SER A 198 -15.67 14.67 -5.87
CA SER A 198 -15.47 14.94 -7.29
C SER A 198 -14.35 15.97 -7.49
N GLN A 199 -13.79 16.03 -8.70
CA GLN A 199 -12.79 17.06 -9.04
C GLN A 199 -13.34 18.49 -8.82
N LYS A 200 -14.64 18.69 -9.05
CA LYS A 200 -15.33 19.96 -8.79
C LYS A 200 -15.40 20.28 -7.30
N ASP A 201 -15.70 19.29 -6.46
CA ASP A 201 -15.74 19.47 -5.00
C ASP A 201 -14.34 19.73 -4.42
N ILE A 202 -13.33 19.04 -4.95
CA ILE A 202 -11.93 19.27 -4.60
C ILE A 202 -11.52 20.68 -5.01
N ALA A 203 -11.84 21.12 -6.22
CA ALA A 203 -11.57 22.48 -6.69
C ALA A 203 -12.26 23.53 -5.80
N ASN A 204 -13.53 23.35 -5.46
CA ASN A 204 -14.29 24.24 -4.58
C ASN A 204 -13.75 24.30 -3.14
N LEU A 205 -13.18 23.20 -2.63
CA LEU A 205 -12.49 23.19 -1.33
C LEU A 205 -11.13 23.92 -1.40
N LEU A 206 -10.55 24.02 -2.59
CA LEU A 206 -9.27 24.65 -2.85
C LEU A 206 -9.37 26.12 -3.29
N THR A 207 -10.55 26.63 -3.68
CA THR A 207 -10.75 28.06 -3.99
C THR A 207 -10.48 28.96 -2.78
N THR A 208 -10.63 28.43 -1.56
CA THR A 208 -10.27 29.12 -0.29
C THR A 208 -8.79 28.97 0.09
N ALA A 209 -8.01 28.19 -0.68
CA ALA A 209 -6.60 27.97 -0.40
C ALA A 209 -5.73 29.08 -1.02
N PRO A 210 -4.67 29.56 -0.34
CA PRO A 210 -3.78 30.57 -0.89
C PRO A 210 -3.15 30.12 -2.22
N ALA A 211 -3.17 30.97 -3.26
CA ALA A 211 -2.68 30.66 -4.61
C ALA A 211 -1.27 30.04 -4.64
N LYS A 212 -0.35 30.51 -3.78
CA LYS A 212 1.00 29.94 -3.59
C LYS A 212 1.06 28.45 -3.23
N HIS A 213 -0.03 27.86 -2.72
CA HIS A 213 -0.14 26.44 -2.38
C HIS A 213 -0.84 25.62 -3.47
N ILE A 214 -1.40 26.31 -4.48
CA ILE A 214 -2.09 25.76 -5.65
C ILE A 214 -1.11 25.57 -6.82
N ASN A 215 0.08 26.18 -6.82
CA ASN A 215 1.11 26.11 -7.88
C ASN A 215 1.59 24.70 -8.31
N TYR A 216 1.14 23.63 -7.64
CA TYR A 216 1.40 22.25 -8.06
C TYR A 216 0.24 21.63 -8.87
N LEU A 217 -0.90 22.34 -8.95
CA LEU A 217 -2.06 22.06 -9.78
C LEU A 217 -1.81 22.69 -11.15
N ASN A 218 -1.64 21.85 -12.17
CA ASN A 218 -1.38 22.32 -13.54
C ASN A 218 -2.57 23.16 -14.02
N ASP A 219 -2.30 24.22 -14.79
CA ASP A 219 -3.29 25.22 -15.28
C ASP A 219 -4.43 24.66 -16.14
N ASN A 220 -4.41 23.37 -16.47
CA ASN A 220 -5.50 22.70 -17.17
C ASN A 220 -6.28 21.83 -16.19
N LEU A 221 -7.32 22.43 -15.58
CA LEU A 221 -8.40 21.76 -14.85
C LEU A 221 -9.27 20.83 -15.74
N SER A 222 -8.85 20.58 -16.97
CA SER A 222 -9.51 19.73 -17.94
C SER A 222 -8.72 18.44 -18.16
N GLN A 223 -9.37 17.34 -17.75
CA GLN A 223 -9.08 15.93 -18.08
C GLN A 223 -7.75 15.36 -17.53
N SER A 224 -7.90 14.56 -16.47
CA SER A 224 -6.87 13.76 -15.77
C SER A 224 -5.91 14.55 -14.88
N LEU A 225 -6.34 14.77 -13.63
CA LEU A 225 -5.41 15.12 -12.56
C LEU A 225 -4.55 13.89 -12.23
N TYR A 226 -3.33 13.85 -12.79
CA TYR A 226 -2.15 13.07 -12.36
C TYR A 226 -2.12 11.56 -12.71
N PRO A 227 -0.91 10.93 -12.71
CA PRO A 227 -0.72 9.56 -13.16
C PRO A 227 -1.57 8.57 -12.36
N GLN A 228 -1.90 7.42 -12.96
CA GLN A 228 -2.80 6.39 -12.43
C GLN A 228 -2.45 5.82 -11.04
N SER A 229 -1.27 6.08 -10.48
CA SER A 229 -0.92 5.56 -9.15
C SER A 229 -1.58 6.40 -8.04
N LEU A 230 -2.54 5.79 -7.34
CA LEU A 230 -3.25 6.32 -6.18
C LEU A 230 -2.30 6.89 -5.10
N ALA A 231 -1.15 6.27 -4.90
CA ALA A 231 -0.12 6.73 -3.96
C ALA A 231 0.44 8.11 -4.30
N PHE A 232 0.72 8.39 -5.57
CA PHE A 232 1.28 9.68 -6.01
C PHE A 232 0.27 10.81 -5.87
N GLN A 233 -0.99 10.52 -6.20
CA GLN A 233 -2.10 11.44 -5.96
C GLN A 233 -2.24 11.72 -4.46
N ALA A 234 -2.27 10.68 -3.63
CA ALA A 234 -2.42 10.80 -2.18
C ALA A 234 -1.24 11.54 -1.51
N ILE A 235 -0.01 11.38 -2.01
CA ILE A 235 1.17 12.14 -1.57
C ILE A 235 1.05 13.62 -1.94
N ASN A 236 0.61 13.93 -3.16
CA ASN A 236 0.40 15.32 -3.58
C ASN A 236 -0.76 15.97 -2.81
N TYR A 237 -1.84 15.22 -2.54
CA TYR A 237 -2.92 15.65 -1.67
C TYR A 237 -2.43 15.88 -0.23
N LEU A 238 -1.60 15.00 0.32
CA LEU A 238 -0.98 15.22 1.64
C LEU A 238 -0.05 16.43 1.64
N LYS A 239 0.71 16.69 0.57
CA LYS A 239 1.51 17.91 0.47
C LYS A 239 0.63 19.16 0.49
N ILE A 240 -0.48 19.16 -0.26
CA ILE A 240 -1.46 20.26 -0.30
C ILE A 240 -2.11 20.43 1.08
N PHE A 241 -2.63 19.36 1.67
CA PHE A 241 -3.27 19.37 3.00
C PHE A 241 -2.32 19.80 4.13
N MET A 242 -1.11 19.24 4.16
CA MET A 242 -0.08 19.58 5.15
C MET A 242 0.41 21.03 5.00
N SER A 243 0.33 21.62 3.79
CA SER A 243 0.60 23.03 3.55
C SER A 243 -0.54 23.95 4.03
N LYS A 244 -1.79 23.47 3.96
CA LYS A 244 -3.01 24.22 4.36
C LYS A 244 -3.19 24.25 5.89
N PHE A 245 -2.82 23.19 6.62
CA PHE A 245 -3.09 23.06 8.06
C PHE A 245 -1.89 23.27 9.01
N ARG A 246 -0.74 23.76 8.57
CA ARG A 246 0.39 24.13 9.47
C ARG A 246 0.92 22.98 10.36
N TYR A 247 0.68 21.71 10.02
CA TYR A 247 1.13 20.53 10.81
C TYR A 247 2.48 19.95 10.38
N ALA A 248 3.20 20.55 9.44
CA ALA A 248 4.57 20.14 9.12
C ALA A 248 5.58 20.87 10.01
N ARG A 249 5.93 20.29 11.17
CA ARG A 249 7.18 20.67 11.87
C ARG A 249 8.37 20.38 10.93
N LYS A 250 8.87 21.45 10.31
CA LYS A 250 10.14 21.61 9.57
C LYS A 250 10.37 20.69 8.34
N LYS A 251 10.39 21.33 7.15
CA LYS A 251 10.77 20.84 5.80
C LYS A 251 11.98 19.90 5.73
N LYS A 252 12.92 19.97 6.69
CA LYS A 252 14.14 19.13 6.77
C LYS A 252 13.84 17.63 6.94
N GLN A 253 12.83 17.27 7.74
CA GLN A 253 12.49 15.86 8.00
C GLN A 253 11.95 15.14 6.75
N TRP A 254 11.28 15.87 5.85
CA TRP A 254 10.76 15.33 4.59
C TRP A 254 11.89 14.87 3.64
N ASN A 255 12.91 15.70 3.48
CA ASN A 255 14.07 15.37 2.64
C ASN A 255 14.90 14.24 3.24
N GLU A 256 15.01 14.17 4.57
CA GLU A 256 15.69 13.06 5.24
C GLU A 256 14.96 11.72 5.11
N LEU A 257 13.62 11.72 5.19
CA LEU A 257 12.82 10.51 5.02
C LEU A 257 12.88 9.99 3.58
N GLY A 258 12.76 10.88 2.59
CA GLY A 258 12.93 10.53 1.17
C GLY A 258 14.33 9.96 0.89
N LYS A 259 15.38 10.57 1.46
CA LYS A 259 16.76 10.04 1.37
C LYS A 259 16.91 8.68 2.05
N LYS A 260 16.30 8.47 3.22
CA LYS A 260 16.34 7.17 3.94
C LYS A 260 15.62 6.06 3.18
N ILE A 261 14.43 6.34 2.63
CA ILE A 261 13.68 5.38 1.81
C ILE A 261 14.48 5.04 0.55
N ASN A 262 14.99 6.04 -0.16
CA ASN A 262 15.77 5.83 -1.38
C ASN A 262 17.07 5.06 -1.12
N ASN A 263 17.78 5.35 -0.01
CA ASN A 263 18.96 4.57 0.39
C ASN A 263 18.62 3.13 0.80
N LYS A 264 17.48 2.90 1.46
CA LYS A 264 17.00 1.55 1.81
C LYS A 264 16.54 0.76 0.57
N MET A 265 16.08 1.45 -0.47
CA MET A 265 15.68 0.84 -1.75
C MET A 265 16.86 0.48 -2.67
N LYS A 266 18.00 1.19 -2.59
CA LYS A 266 19.25 0.78 -3.26
C LYS A 266 19.77 -0.58 -2.79
N SER A 267 19.25 -1.05 -1.66
CA SER A 267 19.60 -2.25 -0.93
C SER A 267 18.67 -3.44 -1.25
N TYR A 268 17.60 -3.22 -2.02
CA TYR A 268 16.66 -4.27 -2.43
C TYR A 268 17.08 -4.83 -3.80
N PRO A 269 16.92 -6.16 -4.05
CA PRO A 269 17.39 -6.81 -5.27
C PRO A 269 16.77 -6.27 -6.58
N TYR A 270 15.68 -5.50 -6.48
CA TYR A 270 15.07 -4.76 -7.57
C TYR A 270 15.22 -3.25 -7.32
N SER A 271 16.37 -2.69 -7.70
CA SER A 271 16.58 -1.24 -7.66
C SER A 271 15.61 -0.54 -8.62
N LEU A 272 15.04 0.61 -8.22
CA LEU A 272 14.23 1.50 -9.09
C LEU A 272 14.85 1.76 -10.47
N SER A 273 16.19 1.76 -10.58
CA SER A 273 16.92 1.92 -11.83
C SER A 273 16.76 0.77 -12.83
N LYS A 274 16.19 -0.37 -12.42
CA LYS A 274 15.80 -1.48 -13.30
C LYS A 274 14.29 -1.51 -13.59
N LEU A 275 13.49 -0.73 -12.86
CA LEU A 275 12.02 -0.64 -13.00
C LEU A 275 11.59 0.60 -13.80
N LYS A 276 12.42 1.65 -13.85
CA LYS A 276 12.36 2.58 -14.97
C LYS A 276 12.79 1.80 -16.21
N GLY A 277 11.89 1.72 -17.19
CA GLY A 277 12.12 1.12 -18.49
C GLY A 277 13.51 1.46 -19.02
N SER A 278 14.08 0.49 -19.72
CA SER A 278 15.39 0.60 -20.33
C SER A 278 15.52 1.91 -21.10
N SER A 279 16.77 2.33 -21.31
CA SER A 279 17.19 3.42 -22.20
C SER A 279 16.53 3.42 -23.60
N ASP A 280 15.82 2.35 -23.97
CA ASP A 280 15.14 2.17 -25.25
C ASP A 280 13.81 2.93 -25.33
N ASP A 281 13.11 3.13 -24.19
CA ASP A 281 11.83 3.85 -24.15
C ASP A 281 11.99 5.35 -24.44
N ASP A 282 13.07 5.97 -23.96
CA ASP A 282 13.39 7.38 -24.24
C ASP A 282 13.82 7.58 -25.71
N GLU A 283 14.45 6.59 -26.34
CA GLU A 283 14.79 6.63 -27.75
C GLU A 283 13.54 6.46 -28.64
N TYR A 284 12.63 5.57 -28.26
CA TYR A 284 11.33 5.39 -28.94
C TYR A 284 10.45 6.63 -28.82
N LYS A 285 10.43 7.27 -27.65
CA LYS A 285 9.67 8.51 -27.42
C LYS A 285 10.22 9.68 -28.24
N LYS A 286 11.55 9.83 -28.31
CA LYS A 286 12.21 10.82 -29.18
C LYS A 286 11.97 10.56 -30.66
N LYS A 287 12.01 9.31 -31.11
CA LYS A 287 11.68 8.93 -32.51
C LYS A 287 10.22 9.26 -32.86
N ARG A 288 9.28 8.99 -31.94
CA ARG A 288 7.85 9.29 -32.13
C ARG A 288 7.58 10.79 -32.18
N GLU A 289 8.20 11.59 -31.31
CA GLU A 289 8.09 13.07 -31.34
C GLU A 289 8.69 13.67 -32.62
N LYS A 290 9.81 13.12 -33.11
CA LYS A 290 10.44 13.56 -34.36
C LYS A 290 9.57 13.24 -35.58
N MET A 291 8.86 12.11 -35.58
CA MET A 291 7.90 11.75 -36.64
C MET A 291 6.66 12.64 -36.63
N LEU A 292 6.10 12.94 -35.45
CA LEU A 292 4.95 13.83 -35.31
C LEU A 292 5.26 15.26 -35.76
N ARG A 293 6.45 15.79 -35.44
CA ARG A 293 6.88 17.12 -35.90
C ARG A 293 7.06 17.20 -37.42
N ARG A 294 7.43 16.11 -38.08
CA ARG A 294 7.57 16.06 -39.55
C ARG A 294 6.23 16.00 -40.28
N LYS A 295 5.20 15.41 -39.66
CA LYS A 295 3.83 15.37 -40.22
C LYS A 295 3.05 16.67 -40.07
N LEU A 296 3.51 17.60 -39.22
CA LEU A 296 2.90 18.93 -39.04
C LEU A 296 3.48 19.99 -39.99
N HIS A 297 4.49 19.63 -40.80
CA HIS A 297 5.16 20.53 -41.73
C HIS A 297 5.00 20.14 -43.21
N TYR A 298 4.10 19.20 -43.51
CA TYR A 298 3.67 18.83 -44.87
C TYR A 298 2.16 19.01 -45.00
#